data_AF-A0A948RMW2-F1
#
_entry.id   AF-A0A948RMW2-F1
#
_cell.length_a   1.000
_cell.length_b   1.000
_cell.length_c   1.000
_cell.angle_alpha   90.00
_cell.angle_beta   90.00
_cell.angle_gamma   90.00
#
_symmetry.space_group_name_H-M   'P 1'
#
loop_
_entity.id
_entity.type
_entity.pdbx_description
1 polymer ?
#
loop_
_entity_poly.entity_id
_entity_poly.type
_entity_poly.pdbx_seq_one_letter_code
_entity_poly.pdbx_strand_id
1 'polypeptide(L)'
;MKKLVCVLSALLLLSAVVMVAGCGEDKTTQTTTPETTPVEETTPSTAPSTRPFTQQIFENIKAAHYVSSSPENNQLLTTPPTAVTINFNFNLGTQNSIGVSRDGTSVTTGPLTVAPDKLSMSVPIDGNATGNYRVDYAASWPDGSSHNGMFGFSVQLP
;
A
#
# COMPACT_ATOMS: atom_id res chain seq x y z
N MET A 1 43.25 19.05 23.87
CA MET A 1 43.14 18.36 25.18
C MET A 1 42.61 16.96 24.91
N LYS A 2 43.36 15.94 25.35
CA LYS A 2 43.17 14.51 25.07
C LYS A 2 42.16 13.92 26.05
N LYS A 3 41.16 13.16 25.59
CA LYS A 3 40.64 11.93 26.26
C LYS A 3 39.99 10.99 25.23
N LEU A 4 40.84 10.12 24.69
CA LEU A 4 40.53 8.78 24.23
C LEU A 4 40.57 7.87 25.48
N VAL A 5 39.73 6.81 25.55
CA VAL A 5 39.84 5.54 26.34
C VAL A 5 38.41 5.10 26.72
N CYS A 6 37.81 4.02 26.18
CA CYS A 6 38.08 2.55 26.26
C CYS A 6 37.08 1.86 27.21
N VAL A 7 36.89 0.54 27.01
CA VAL A 7 35.98 -0.44 27.70
C VAL A 7 34.68 -0.65 26.89
N LEU A 8 34.50 -1.67 26.04
CA LEU A 8 34.88 -3.10 26.04
C LEU A 8 34.29 -3.91 27.22
N SER A 9 33.11 -4.51 27.01
CA SER A 9 32.58 -5.67 27.74
C SER A 9 31.56 -6.35 26.80
N ALA A 10 31.97 -7.45 26.14
CA ALA A 10 31.79 -8.84 26.56
C ALA A 10 30.33 -9.33 26.32
N LEU A 11 30.06 -10.02 25.20
CA LEU A 11 30.19 -11.48 25.01
C LEU A 11 29.14 -12.29 25.79
N LEU A 12 28.09 -12.79 25.11
CA LEU A 12 27.34 -14.02 25.40
C LEU A 12 26.42 -14.31 24.19
N LEU A 13 26.76 -15.29 23.33
CA LEU A 13 26.33 -16.70 23.39
C LEU A 13 24.83 -16.84 23.05
N LEU A 14 24.43 -17.44 21.93
CA LEU A 14 24.44 -18.88 21.63
C LEU A 14 22.98 -19.37 21.55
N SER A 15 22.46 -19.64 20.36
CA SER A 15 21.39 -20.63 20.11
C SER A 15 21.09 -20.63 18.60
N ALA A 16 21.67 -21.56 17.83
CA ALA A 16 21.07 -22.86 17.50
C ALA A 16 19.86 -22.67 16.56
N VAL A 17 20.08 -22.72 15.24
CA VAL A 17 19.93 -23.93 14.41
C VAL A 17 18.65 -24.69 14.75
N VAL A 18 17.59 -24.39 14.00
CA VAL A 18 16.55 -25.38 13.67
C VAL A 18 16.24 -25.20 12.18
N MET A 19 16.95 -25.96 11.33
CA MET A 19 16.48 -26.25 9.98
C MET A 19 15.37 -27.30 10.10
N VAL A 20 14.12 -26.92 9.84
CA VAL A 20 13.09 -27.90 9.47
C VAL A 20 13.00 -27.91 7.96
N ALA A 21 13.70 -28.87 7.37
CA ALA A 21 13.45 -29.33 6.02
C ALA A 21 12.11 -30.11 6.04
N GLY A 22 11.09 -29.55 5.39
CA GLY A 22 9.81 -30.21 5.15
C GLY A 22 9.53 -30.26 3.65
N CYS A 23 10.10 -31.25 2.98
CA CYS A 23 9.68 -31.67 1.64
C CYS A 23 8.42 -32.53 1.79
N GLY A 24 7.30 -32.06 1.23
CA GLY A 24 6.07 -32.83 1.08
C GLY A 24 5.53 -32.62 -0.32
N GLU A 25 5.95 -33.48 -1.25
CA GLU A 25 5.37 -33.62 -2.59
C GLU A 25 4.23 -34.64 -2.50
N ASP A 26 2.98 -34.18 -2.59
CA ASP A 26 1.85 -35.05 -2.88
C ASP A 26 1.34 -34.74 -4.30
N LYS A 27 1.86 -35.51 -5.27
CA LYS A 27 1.22 -35.72 -6.56
C LYS A 27 -0.06 -36.50 -6.33
N THR A 28 -1.22 -35.88 -6.56
CA THR A 28 -2.45 -36.61 -6.86
C THR A 28 -2.95 -36.20 -8.23
N THR A 29 -2.71 -37.09 -9.20
CA THR A 29 -3.39 -37.15 -10.48
C THR A 29 -4.83 -37.59 -10.24
N GLN A 30 -5.80 -36.72 -10.50
CA GLN A 30 -7.21 -37.09 -10.43
C GLN A 30 -7.77 -37.30 -11.83
N THR A 31 -8.13 -38.57 -12.04
CA THR A 31 -8.79 -39.18 -13.18
C THR A 31 -10.07 -38.46 -13.58
N THR A 32 -10.17 -38.17 -14.86
CA THR A 32 -11.34 -37.62 -15.55
C THR A 32 -12.46 -38.67 -15.58
N THR A 33 -13.59 -38.37 -14.94
CA THR A 33 -14.87 -39.07 -15.14
C THR A 33 -15.84 -38.08 -15.80
N PRO A 34 -16.41 -38.37 -16.98
CA PRO A 34 -17.50 -37.57 -17.52
C PRO A 34 -18.80 -37.96 -16.82
N GLU A 35 -19.16 -37.21 -15.77
CA GLU A 35 -20.45 -37.31 -15.10
C GLU A 35 -21.46 -36.43 -15.86
N THR A 36 -22.61 -37.03 -16.19
CA THR A 36 -23.71 -36.39 -16.92
C THR A 36 -24.44 -35.44 -15.98
N THR A 37 -24.28 -34.13 -16.21
CA THR A 37 -24.93 -33.08 -15.43
C THR A 37 -26.43 -32.99 -15.76
N PRO A 38 -27.32 -32.99 -14.75
CA PRO A 38 -28.73 -32.66 -14.89
C PRO A 38 -28.91 -31.22 -15.38
N VAL A 39 -29.90 -31.01 -16.26
CA VAL A 39 -30.28 -29.69 -16.77
C VAL A 39 -30.69 -28.80 -15.59
N GLU A 40 -29.82 -27.84 -15.26
CA GLU A 40 -30.03 -26.84 -14.21
C GLU A 40 -31.12 -25.88 -14.66
N GLU A 41 -32.20 -25.83 -13.89
CA GLU A 41 -33.33 -24.95 -14.07
C GLU A 41 -32.90 -23.50 -13.84
N THR A 42 -32.94 -22.71 -14.91
CA THR A 42 -32.52 -21.30 -14.94
C THR A 42 -33.37 -20.47 -13.98
N THR A 43 -32.93 -20.33 -12.72
CA THR A 43 -33.45 -19.30 -11.82
C THR A 43 -33.22 -17.93 -12.45
N PRO A 44 -34.22 -17.03 -12.46
CA PRO A 44 -34.07 -15.69 -12.99
C PRO A 44 -32.96 -14.95 -12.23
N SER A 45 -31.87 -14.68 -12.97
CA SER A 45 -30.75 -13.84 -12.56
C SER A 45 -31.30 -12.51 -12.02
N THR A 46 -31.22 -12.34 -10.71
CA THR A 46 -31.60 -11.09 -10.05
C THR A 46 -30.58 -10.06 -10.50
N ALA A 47 -31.03 -9.04 -11.25
CA ALA A 47 -30.18 -7.98 -11.75
C ALA A 47 -29.29 -7.43 -10.61
N PRO A 48 -27.98 -7.26 -10.83
CA PRO A 48 -27.09 -6.75 -9.80
C PRO A 48 -27.60 -5.39 -9.33
N SER A 49 -27.88 -5.28 -8.03
CA SER A 49 -28.30 -4.05 -7.38
C SER A 49 -27.15 -3.04 -7.43
N THR A 50 -27.08 -2.24 -8.48
CA THR A 50 -26.10 -1.15 -8.64
C THR A 50 -26.45 -0.03 -7.67
N ARG A 51 -25.91 -0.09 -6.45
CA ARG A 51 -25.93 1.10 -5.58
C ARG A 51 -25.18 2.22 -6.31
N PRO A 52 -25.73 3.43 -6.42
CA PRO A 52 -25.02 4.52 -7.06
C PRO A 52 -23.75 4.84 -6.27
N PHE A 53 -22.62 4.86 -6.97
CA PHE A 53 -21.36 5.32 -6.38
C PHE A 53 -21.46 6.81 -6.05
N THR A 54 -21.05 7.18 -4.84
CA THR A 54 -20.93 8.59 -4.43
C THR A 54 -19.47 8.86 -4.10
N GLN A 55 -18.87 9.77 -4.85
CA GLN A 55 -17.54 10.27 -4.57
C GLN A 55 -17.51 10.96 -3.21
N GLN A 56 -16.54 10.60 -2.38
CA GLN A 56 -16.24 11.32 -1.14
C GLN A 56 -15.30 12.49 -1.41
N ILE A 57 -15.56 13.62 -0.76
CA ILE A 57 -14.65 14.77 -0.73
C ILE A 57 -13.79 14.67 0.53
N PHE A 58 -12.47 14.73 0.34
CA PHE A 58 -11.46 14.68 1.39
C PHE A 58 -10.86 16.07 1.64
N GLU A 59 -10.55 16.34 2.90
CA GLU A 59 -9.67 17.44 3.27
C GLU A 59 -8.25 17.20 2.71
N ASN A 60 -7.51 18.28 2.47
CA ASN A 60 -6.13 18.21 1.99
C ASN A 60 -5.18 18.80 3.03
N ILE A 61 -4.70 17.95 3.93
CA ILE A 61 -3.68 18.32 4.91
C ILE A 61 -2.31 18.11 4.26
N LYS A 62 -1.61 19.20 4.01
CA LYS A 62 -0.30 19.18 3.35
C LYS A 62 0.82 19.27 4.39
N ALA A 63 1.74 18.32 4.35
CA ALA A 63 3.02 18.48 5.05
C ALA A 63 3.81 19.66 4.48
N ALA A 64 4.82 20.13 5.21
CA ALA A 64 5.77 21.11 4.68
C ALA A 64 6.35 20.64 3.33
N HIS A 65 6.71 21.57 2.46
CA HIS A 65 7.33 21.29 1.15
C HIS A 65 6.50 20.45 0.17
N TYR A 66 5.25 20.10 0.48
CA TYR A 66 4.36 19.42 -0.46
C TYR A 66 4.18 20.24 -1.75
N VAL A 67 4.31 19.59 -2.90
CA VAL A 67 4.09 20.19 -4.22
C VAL A 67 2.84 19.60 -4.88
N SER A 68 2.82 18.29 -5.08
CA SER A 68 1.73 17.59 -5.79
C SER A 68 1.64 16.13 -5.38
N SER A 69 0.56 15.47 -5.82
CA SER A 69 0.37 14.03 -5.70
C SER A 69 -0.19 13.46 -7.00
N SER A 70 0.03 12.16 -7.20
CA SER A 70 -0.64 11.38 -8.22
C SER A 70 -1.15 10.10 -7.56
N PRO A 71 -2.47 9.87 -7.50
CA PRO A 71 -3.55 10.77 -7.93
C PRO A 71 -3.62 12.09 -7.15
N GLU A 72 -4.25 13.12 -7.74
CA GLU A 72 -4.46 14.41 -7.07
C GLU A 72 -5.61 14.33 -6.03
N ASN A 73 -5.61 15.25 -5.06
CA ASN A 73 -6.69 15.30 -4.06
C ASN A 73 -8.06 15.54 -4.70
N ASN A 74 -9.04 14.71 -4.33
CA ASN A 74 -10.41 14.65 -4.86
C ASN A 74 -10.50 14.34 -6.36
N GLN A 75 -9.45 13.79 -6.97
CA GLN A 75 -9.52 13.30 -8.34
C GLN A 75 -10.47 12.10 -8.44
N LEU A 76 -11.35 12.11 -9.44
CA LEU A 76 -12.15 10.94 -9.83
C LEU A 76 -11.44 10.23 -10.99
N LEU A 77 -11.11 8.97 -10.80
CA LEU A 77 -10.41 8.13 -11.75
C LEU A 77 -11.35 7.08 -12.34
N THR A 78 -11.32 6.93 -13.66
CA THR A 78 -11.97 5.81 -14.37
C THR A 78 -11.00 4.66 -14.66
N THR A 79 -9.70 4.89 -14.45
CA THR A 79 -8.64 3.89 -14.58
C THR A 79 -7.96 3.69 -13.22
N PRO A 80 -7.87 2.45 -12.71
CA PRO A 80 -7.13 2.10 -11.51
C PRO A 80 -5.70 2.65 -11.48
N PRO A 81 -5.30 3.42 -10.44
CA PRO A 81 -3.90 3.70 -10.20
C PRO A 81 -3.20 2.47 -9.61
N THR A 82 -1.94 2.26 -9.97
CA THR A 82 -1.11 1.18 -9.43
C THR A 82 -0.22 1.63 -8.27
N ALA A 83 -0.12 2.94 -8.05
CA ALA A 83 0.68 3.54 -7.00
C ALA A 83 0.11 4.91 -6.60
N VAL A 84 0.49 5.36 -5.41
CA VAL A 84 0.35 6.75 -4.98
C VAL A 84 1.73 7.35 -4.87
N THR A 85 1.94 8.51 -5.50
CA THR A 85 3.20 9.25 -5.45
C THR A 85 2.95 10.65 -4.91
N ILE A 86 3.82 11.12 -4.01
CA ILE A 86 3.80 12.47 -3.45
C ILE A 86 5.12 13.15 -3.76
N ASN A 87 5.04 14.36 -4.31
CA ASN A 87 6.19 15.17 -4.71
C ASN A 87 6.40 16.34 -3.76
N PHE A 88 7.66 16.64 -3.48
CA PHE A 88 8.12 17.69 -2.58
C PHE A 88 9.13 18.59 -3.28
N ASN A 89 9.32 19.80 -2.75
CA ASN A 89 10.39 20.71 -3.19
C ASN A 89 11.57 20.76 -2.21
N PHE A 90 11.68 19.77 -1.31
CA PHE A 90 12.75 19.64 -0.35
C PHE A 90 13.11 18.17 -0.15
N ASN A 91 14.38 17.89 0.11
CA ASN A 91 14.88 16.53 0.22
C ASN A 91 14.22 15.80 1.39
N LEU A 92 13.73 14.60 1.13
CA LEU A 92 13.22 13.69 2.14
C LEU A 92 14.35 13.07 2.98
N GLY A 93 14.07 12.87 4.26
CA GLY A 93 14.84 12.10 5.23
C GLY A 93 14.55 10.60 5.14
N THR A 94 14.82 9.85 6.21
CA THR A 94 14.74 8.36 6.20
C THR A 94 13.45 7.80 6.79
N GLN A 95 12.71 8.57 7.60
CA GLN A 95 11.55 8.10 8.36
C GLN A 95 10.23 8.50 7.69
N ASN A 96 10.03 8.15 6.42
CA ASN A 96 8.81 8.48 5.67
C ASN A 96 7.79 7.35 5.71
N SER A 97 6.51 7.67 5.57
CA SER A 97 5.43 6.66 5.45
C SER A 97 4.30 7.12 4.55
N ILE A 98 3.70 6.19 3.81
CA ILE A 98 2.43 6.35 3.10
C ILE A 98 1.57 5.13 3.41
N GLY A 99 0.34 5.35 3.86
CA GLY A 99 -0.70 4.34 3.99
C GLY A 99 -1.90 4.71 3.13
N VAL A 100 -2.47 3.72 2.43
CA VAL A 100 -3.64 3.91 1.59
C VAL A 100 -4.73 2.95 2.01
N SER A 101 -5.95 3.48 2.15
CA SER A 101 -7.15 2.69 2.44
C SER A 101 -8.26 3.00 1.45
N ARG A 102 -8.97 1.96 1.00
CA ARG A 102 -10.20 2.05 0.21
C ARG A 102 -11.38 1.73 1.11
N ASP A 103 -12.30 2.68 1.29
CA ASP A 103 -13.50 2.51 2.10
C ASP A 103 -13.20 1.92 3.50
N GLY A 104 -12.09 2.38 4.10
CA GLY A 104 -11.61 1.93 5.42
C GLY A 104 -10.74 0.67 5.43
N THR A 105 -10.57 -0.02 4.30
CA THR A 105 -9.73 -1.22 4.19
C THR A 105 -8.36 -0.86 3.60
N SER A 106 -7.25 -1.30 4.22
CA SER A 106 -5.92 -1.04 3.66
C SER A 106 -5.72 -1.72 2.30
N VAL A 107 -5.15 -0.97 1.35
CA VAL A 107 -4.88 -1.43 -0.03
C VAL A 107 -3.42 -1.16 -0.44
N THR A 108 -2.55 -0.83 0.50
CA THR A 108 -1.10 -0.72 0.25
C THR A 108 -0.50 -2.11 0.07
N THR A 109 0.20 -2.36 -1.04
CA THR A 109 0.63 -3.71 -1.44
C THR A 109 2.14 -3.96 -1.33
N GLY A 110 2.92 -2.95 -0.95
CA GLY A 110 4.38 -3.07 -0.93
C GLY A 110 5.08 -1.93 -0.20
N PRO A 111 6.44 -1.95 -0.17
CA PRO A 111 7.22 -0.99 0.57
C PRO A 111 7.15 0.40 -0.08
N LEU A 112 7.30 1.42 0.77
CA LEU A 112 7.54 2.79 0.32
C LEU A 112 8.90 2.88 -0.39
N THR A 113 8.92 3.59 -1.52
CA THR A 113 10.13 3.93 -2.26
C THR A 113 10.33 5.45 -2.24
N VAL A 114 11.52 5.90 -1.90
CA VAL A 114 11.95 7.30 -2.07
C VAL A 114 12.75 7.39 -3.36
N ALA A 115 12.43 8.35 -4.23
CA ALA A 115 13.17 8.53 -5.47
C ALA A 115 14.64 8.93 -5.21
N PRO A 116 15.57 8.67 -6.15
CA PRO A 116 17.00 8.98 -5.97
C PRO A 116 17.30 10.45 -5.68
N ASP A 117 16.50 11.37 -6.24
CA ASP A 117 16.61 12.82 -6.00
C ASP A 117 16.08 13.24 -4.62
N LYS A 118 15.40 12.32 -3.91
CA LYS A 118 14.72 12.53 -2.63
C LYS A 118 13.61 13.58 -2.67
N LEU A 119 13.08 13.91 -3.85
CA LEU A 119 12.00 14.86 -4.02
C LEU A 119 10.64 14.20 -4.22
N SER A 120 10.58 12.88 -4.18
CA SER A 120 9.31 12.15 -4.18
C SER A 120 9.38 10.85 -3.38
N MET A 121 8.23 10.44 -2.86
CA MET A 121 8.02 9.11 -2.30
C MET A 121 6.75 8.49 -2.88
N SER A 122 6.77 7.17 -3.03
CA SER A 122 5.70 6.42 -3.67
C SER A 122 5.45 5.10 -2.95
N VAL A 123 4.20 4.62 -2.99
CA VAL A 123 3.84 3.28 -2.52
C VAL A 123 2.94 2.58 -3.54
N PRO A 124 3.17 1.30 -3.86
CA PRO A 124 2.24 0.53 -4.69
C PRO A 124 0.93 0.26 -3.94
N ILE A 125 -0.17 0.24 -4.68
CA ILE A 125 -1.52 -0.01 -4.15
C ILE A 125 -2.31 -0.98 -5.03
N ASP A 126 -3.32 -1.61 -4.43
CA ASP A 126 -4.37 -2.30 -5.15
C ASP A 126 -5.54 -1.33 -5.47
N GLY A 127 -5.44 -0.66 -6.61
CA GLY A 127 -6.45 0.30 -7.10
C GLY A 127 -7.57 -0.32 -7.94
N ASN A 128 -7.64 -1.65 -8.05
CA ASN A 128 -8.47 -2.37 -9.05
C ASN A 128 -9.98 -2.42 -8.76
N ALA A 129 -10.48 -1.60 -7.84
CA ALA A 129 -11.90 -1.56 -7.49
C ALA A 129 -12.42 -0.14 -7.36
N THR A 130 -13.72 0.03 -7.66
CA THR A 130 -14.48 1.22 -7.32
C THR A 130 -14.42 1.46 -5.81
N GLY A 131 -14.21 2.72 -5.41
CA GLY A 131 -14.19 3.08 -3.99
C GLY A 131 -13.60 4.46 -3.74
N ASN A 132 -13.71 4.91 -2.50
CA ASN A 132 -13.09 6.13 -2.02
C ASN A 132 -11.78 5.80 -1.31
N TYR A 133 -10.68 6.33 -1.82
CA TYR A 133 -9.33 6.04 -1.37
C TYR A 133 -8.81 7.20 -0.52
N ARG A 134 -8.47 6.92 0.74
CA ARG A 134 -7.81 7.85 1.66
C ARG A 134 -6.33 7.54 1.72
N VAL A 135 -5.52 8.57 1.60
CA VAL A 135 -4.06 8.54 1.71
C VAL A 135 -3.65 9.28 2.98
N ASP A 136 -3.02 8.58 3.90
CA ASP A 136 -2.36 9.15 5.07
C ASP A 136 -0.85 9.05 4.88
N TYR A 137 -0.11 10.12 5.15
CA TYR A 137 1.34 10.11 4.99
C TYR A 137 2.07 10.92 6.06
N ALA A 138 3.34 10.60 6.25
CA ALA A 138 4.29 11.40 7.01
C ALA A 138 5.56 11.58 6.17
N ALA A 139 5.94 12.84 5.97
CA ALA A 139 7.19 13.21 5.32
C ALA A 139 8.18 13.70 6.38
N SER A 140 9.38 13.12 6.37
CA SER A 140 10.46 13.47 7.27
C SER A 140 11.55 14.22 6.52
N TRP A 141 12.22 15.16 7.18
CA TRP A 141 13.30 15.95 6.60
C TRP A 141 14.68 15.48 7.12
N PRO A 142 15.80 15.95 6.53
CA PRO A 142 17.14 15.55 6.95
C PRO A 142 17.51 16.02 8.36
N ASP A 143 16.78 17.01 8.91
CA ASP A 143 16.93 17.47 10.29
C ASP A 143 16.23 16.54 11.33
N GLY A 144 15.52 15.52 10.85
CA GLY A 144 14.81 14.55 11.68
C GLY A 144 13.41 14.96 12.08
N SER A 145 12.91 16.13 11.67
CA SER A 145 11.51 16.51 11.87
C SER A 145 10.59 15.79 10.89
N SER A 146 9.36 15.50 11.32
CA SER A 146 8.34 14.80 10.53
C SER A 146 7.03 15.57 10.55
N HIS A 147 6.36 15.64 9.41
CA HIS A 147 5.08 16.31 9.25
C HIS A 147 4.08 15.38 8.59
N ASN A 148 2.92 15.26 9.22
CA ASN A 148 1.82 14.45 8.70
C ASN A 148 1.04 15.21 7.63
N GLY A 149 0.47 14.46 6.70
CA GLY A 149 -0.51 14.95 5.76
C GLY A 149 -1.54 13.89 5.41
N MET A 150 -2.60 14.33 4.73
CA MET A 150 -3.72 13.49 4.35
C MET A 150 -4.41 14.07 3.13
N PHE A 151 -4.83 13.22 2.21
CA PHE A 151 -5.69 13.55 1.09
C PHE A 151 -6.48 12.32 0.65
N GLY A 152 -7.34 12.44 -0.36
CA GLY A 152 -7.97 11.26 -0.95
C GLY A 152 -8.33 11.44 -2.41
N PHE A 153 -8.72 10.35 -3.05
CA PHE A 153 -9.19 10.29 -4.43
C PHE A 153 -10.26 9.20 -4.55
N SER A 154 -10.92 9.11 -5.69
CA SER A 154 -11.97 8.13 -5.94
C SER A 154 -11.70 7.38 -7.22
N VAL A 155 -12.03 6.09 -7.24
CA VAL A 155 -12.03 5.27 -8.46
C VAL A 155 -13.47 4.87 -8.72
N GLN A 156 -13.93 5.04 -9.96
CA GLN A 156 -15.21 4.55 -10.43
C GLN A 156 -14.97 3.76 -11.72
N LEU A 157 -15.01 2.44 -11.61
CA LEU A 157 -14.91 1.54 -12.75
C LEU A 157 -16.24 1.47 -13.51
N PRO A 158 -16.20 1.12 -14.81
CA PRO A 158 -17.40 0.95 -15.64
C PRO A 158 -18.40 -0.07 -15.10
#